data_AF-A0A3N6UVF6-F1
#
_entry.id   AF-A0A3N6UVF6-F1
#
_cell.length_a   1.000
_cell.length_b   1.000
_cell.length_c   1.000
_cell.angle_alpha   90.00
_cell.angle_beta   90.00
_cell.angle_gamma   90.00
#
_symmetry.space_group_name_H-M   'P 1'
#
loop_
_entity.id
_entity.type
_entity.pdbx_description
1 polymer ?
#
loop_
_entity_poly.entity_id
_entity_poly.type
_entity_poly.pdbx_seq_one_letter_code
_entity_poly.pdbx_strand_id
1 'polypeptide(L)' 'MDEELKEQVRLERVELIARLASEGVCRERDREIALNLIAEIAADSILKNRQFSVIFSATPFSN' A
#
# COMPACT_ATOMS: atom_id res chain seq x y z
N MET A 1 -8.27 22.78 2.38
CA MET A 1 -7.09 22.82 1.51
C MET A 1 -6.02 21.87 2.02
N ASP A 2 -5.49 22.07 3.24
CA ASP A 2 -4.41 21.22 3.77
C ASP A 2 -4.74 19.73 3.93
N GLU A 3 -5.95 19.37 4.36
CA GLU A 3 -6.33 17.96 4.54
C GLU A 3 -6.55 17.23 3.20
N GLU A 4 -6.99 17.93 2.17
CA GLU A 4 -7.15 17.37 0.81
C GLU A 4 -5.79 17.14 0.15
N LEU A 5 -4.89 18.11 0.29
CA LEU A 5 -3.50 17.98 -0.16
C LEU A 5 -2.79 16.82 0.55
N LYS A 6 -3.00 16.67 1.86
CA LYS A 6 -2.46 15.52 2.63
C LYS A 6 -3.01 14.18 2.14
N GLU A 7 -4.29 14.11 1.81
CA GLU A 7 -4.90 12.89 1.26
C GLU A 7 -4.34 12.55 -0.12
N GLN A 8 -4.19 13.53 -1.00
CA GLN A 8 -3.59 13.32 -2.32
C GLN A 8 -2.15 12.82 -2.20
N VAL A 9 -1.32 13.47 -1.38
CA VAL A 9 0.07 13.04 -1.17
C VAL A 9 0.14 11.63 -0.55
N ARG A 10 -0.80 11.28 0.33
CA ARG A 10 -0.88 9.91 0.89
C ARG A 10 -1.17 8.88 -0.21
N LEU A 11 -2.15 9.15 -1.06
CA LEU A 11 -2.53 8.26 -2.16
C LEU A 11 -1.40 8.10 -3.19
N GLU A 12 -0.73 9.19 -3.56
CA GLU A 12 0.43 9.15 -4.48
C GLU A 12 1.58 8.30 -3.89
N ARG A 13 1.82 8.39 -2.58
CA ARG A 13 2.83 7.55 -1.91
C ARG A 13 2.45 6.08 -1.94
N VAL A 14 1.18 5.75 -1.69
CA VAL A 14 0.68 4.36 -1.77
C VAL A 14 0.85 3.81 -3.18
N GLU A 15 0.46 4.59 -4.20
CA GLU A 15 0.57 4.21 -5.60
C GLU A 15 2.02 3.95 -6.00
N LEU A 16 2.95 4.86 -5.63
CA LEU A 16 4.36 4.73 -5.95
C LEU A 16 4.97 3.46 -5.32
N ILE A 17 4.67 3.18 -4.05
CA ILE A 17 5.16 1.98 -3.36
C ILE A 17 4.59 0.72 -4.01
N ALA A 18 3.28 0.70 -4.30
CA ALA A 18 2.64 -0.44 -4.95
C ALA A 18 3.23 -0.73 -6.33
N ARG A 19 3.49 0.34 -7.11
CA ARG A 19 4.15 0.24 -8.41
C ARG A 19 5.56 -0.33 -8.29
N LEU A 20 6.38 0.21 -7.40
CA LEU A 20 7.75 -0.27 -7.17
C LEU A 20 7.78 -1.74 -6.69
N ALA A 21 6.85 -2.14 -5.83
CA ALA A 21 6.76 -3.52 -5.34
C ALA A 21 6.30 -4.52 -6.43
N SER A 22 5.53 -4.04 -7.41
CA SER A 22 4.96 -4.86 -8.49
C SER A 22 5.89 -4.93 -9.72
N GLU A 23 6.51 -3.82 -10.10
CA GLU A 23 7.32 -3.67 -11.32
C GLU A 23 8.82 -3.84 -11.07
N GLY A 24 9.28 -3.69 -9.82
CA GLY A 24 10.69 -3.83 -9.43
C GLY A 24 11.13 -5.27 -9.17
N VAL A 25 12.45 -5.49 -9.15
CA VAL A 25 13.06 -6.74 -8.68
C VAL A 25 13.01 -6.77 -7.14
N CYS A 26 11.82 -6.93 -6.58
CA CYS A 26 11.61 -7.09 -5.13
C CYS A 26 11.58 -8.56 -4.75
N ARG A 27 12.36 -8.95 -3.73
CA ARG A 27 12.25 -10.29 -3.14
C ARG A 27 10.93 -10.37 -2.37
N GLU A 28 10.47 -11.59 -2.10
CA GLU A 28 9.20 -11.82 -1.39
C GLU A 28 9.13 -11.05 -0.06
N ARG A 29 10.21 -11.06 0.72
CA ARG A 29 10.31 -10.26 1.96
C ARG A 29 10.21 -8.75 1.72
N ASP A 30 10.79 -8.24 0.63
CA ASP A 30 10.72 -6.81 0.31
C ASP A 30 9.28 -6.42 -0.08
N ARG A 31 8.55 -7.33 -0.73
CA ARG A 31 7.11 -7.14 -1.03
C ARG A 31 6.28 -7.12 0.25
N GLU A 32 6.52 -8.01 1.20
CA GLU A 32 5.84 -8.00 2.50
C GLU A 32 6.05 -6.67 3.25
N ILE A 33 7.29 -6.16 3.24
CA ILE A 33 7.61 -4.85 3.85
C ILE A 33 6.87 -3.72 3.13
N ALA A 34 6.87 -3.72 1.79
CA ALA A 34 6.16 -2.71 1.00
C ALA A 34 4.64 -2.73 1.26
N LEU A 35 4.04 -3.93 1.36
CA LEU A 35 2.62 -4.10 1.67
C LEU A 35 2.26 -3.65 3.08
N ASN A 36 3.11 -3.94 4.08
CA ASN A 36 2.93 -3.43 5.44
C ASN A 36 3.00 -1.90 5.47
N LEU A 37 3.96 -1.30 4.77
CA LEU A 37 4.09 0.16 4.69
C LEU A 37 2.88 0.81 4.02
N ILE A 38 2.34 0.20 2.95
CA ILE A 38 1.08 0.64 2.34
C ILE A 38 -0.08 0.58 3.34
N ALA A 39 -0.19 -0.51 4.09
CA ALA A 39 -1.23 -0.67 5.10
C ALA A 39 -1.11 0.36 6.22
N GLU A 40 0.10 0.67 6.70
CA GLU A 40 0.34 1.71 7.71
C GLU A 40 -0.04 3.10 7.20
N ILE A 41 0.36 3.44 5.96
CA ILE A 41 0.05 4.73 5.34
C ILE A 41 -1.46 4.89 5.09
N ALA A 42 -2.13 3.83 4.65
CA ALA A 42 -3.58 3.82 4.43
C ALA A 42 -4.37 3.76 5.74
N ALA A 43 -3.87 3.09 6.78
CA ALA A 43 -4.55 2.97 8.08
C ALA A 43 -4.71 4.34 8.77
N ASP A 44 -3.77 5.27 8.56
CA ASP A 44 -3.88 6.65 9.05
C ASP A 44 -5.13 7.38 8.52
N SER A 45 -5.64 7.00 7.34
CA SER A 45 -6.94 7.49 6.82
C SER A 45 -8.12 6.58 7.19
N ILE A 46 -7.93 5.25 7.22
CA ILE A 46 -8.99 4.27 7.56
C ILE A 46 -9.42 4.34 9.04
N LEU A 47 -8.54 4.69 9.98
CA LEU A 47 -8.93 4.91 11.38
C LEU A 47 -9.91 6.11 11.52
N LYS A 48 -9.87 7.06 10.58
CA LYS A 48 -10.86 8.15 10.47
C LYS A 48 -12.10 7.76 9.65
N ASN A 49 -12.02 6.72 8.82
CA ASN A 49 -13.07 6.36 7.85
C ASN A 49 -13.22 4.82 7.76
N ARG A 50 -13.87 4.20 8.76
CA ARG A 50 -14.03 2.74 9.01
C ARG A 50 -14.69 1.92 7.88
N GLN A 51 -14.23 2.00 6.63
CA GLN A 51 -14.92 1.39 5.48
C GLN A 51 -14.02 0.58 4.53
N PHE A 52 -12.73 0.36 4.83
CA PHE A 52 -11.87 -0.41 3.93
C PHE A 52 -11.21 -1.61 4.62
N SER A 53 -11.42 -2.80 4.05
CA SER A 53 -10.78 -4.06 4.41
C SER A 53 -10.16 -4.66 3.15
N VAL A 54 -8.84 -4.80 3.12
CA VAL A 54 -8.11 -5.42 2.00
C VAL A 54 -7.67 -6.80 2.45
N ILE A 55 -8.09 -7.83 1.71
CA ILE A 55 -7.62 -9.21 1.90
C ILE A 55 -6.58 -9.49 0.83
N PHE A 56 -5.34 -9.74 1.25
CA PHE A 56 -4.28 -10.16 0.34
C PHE A 56 -4.32 -11.68 0.16
N SER A 57 -4.34 -12.13 -1.10
CA SER A 57 -4.09 -13.52 -1.47
C SER A 57 -2.82 -13.58 -2.32
N ALA A 58 -1.85 -14.38 -1.87
CA ALA A 58 -0.68 -14.70 -2.67
C ALA A 58 -0.98 -15.97 -3.47
N THR A 59 -0.95 -15.90 -4.80
CA THR A 59 -0.95 -17.10 -5.64
C THR A 59 0.49 -17.58 -5.77
N PRO A 60 0.78 -18.86 -5.46
CA PRO A 60 2.12 -19.40 -5.64
C PRO A 60 2.46 -19.42 -7.13
N PHE A 61 3.59 -18.81 -7.49
CA PHE A 61 4.13 -18.86 -8.84
C PHE A 61 4.78 -20.24 -9.04
N SER A 62 4.14 -21.12 -9.81
CA SER A 62 4.70 -22.42 -10.16
C SER A 62 5.63 -22.27 -11.36
N ASN A 63 6.88 -22.69 -11.21
CA ASN A 63 7.88 -22.75 -12.27
C ASN A 63 7.87 -24.12 -12.96
#